data_AF-A0A8T7KN52-F1
#
_entry.id   AF-A0A8T7KN52-F1
#
_cell.length_a   1.000
_cell.length_b   1.000
_cell.length_c   1.000
_cell.angle_alpha   90.00
_cell.angle_beta   90.00
_cell.angle_gamma   90.00
#
_symmetry.space_group_name_H-M   'P 1'
#
loop_
_entity.id
_entity.type
_entity.pdbx_description
1 polymer ?
#
loop_
_entity_poly.entity_id
_entity_poly.type
_entity_poly.pdbx_seq_one_letter_code
_entity_poly.pdbx_strand_id
1 'polypeptide(L)'
;AASAPLVGLLAARLTGDRRVAVWTTLVVALLSLYPAYYVNWGRYTQLAGQTLLPAAALAWIGLLERATDPDARLAALGRPALLAALATAGLILTHYRVGVFAASFVVVYALHLLATRVRTRGAWARLVGAGAVAGLAAVLLALPWLLNVRAGMLLRLAGYFLSSNVATEGANSVPPADVERAVASGLLPLAVVGLLALIAWRQWGGLVLPGWAALTWLVANPQLLGLNGAGLISAFAVLIAAYLVLGPLAGSGLTALGDVLAWGLARLAPGSGRTAATLAQLLAGALLVAWGLGIQTRVVDPAYALLRPADLAAMAWMREHLPPGARVFVNSVAAFGDTIYVGTDGGWWLSFLTGHTTNIHPITYAMEASEQPGYQFVVIERNQAVLRHPVASPEAVAALRAQGYSYLYDGPAANPPAEYLHPAALDASPSYEPVYRHDGVTIWRLR
;
A
#
# COMPACT_ATOMS: atom_id res chain seq x y z
N ALA A 1 7.68 -1.58 -10.78
CA ALA A 1 7.68 -1.65 -12.25
C ALA A 1 6.33 -2.12 -12.83
N ALA A 2 5.73 -3.22 -12.37
CA ALA A 2 4.52 -3.79 -12.98
C ALA A 2 3.21 -3.00 -12.76
N SER A 3 3.12 -2.13 -11.75
CA SER A 3 1.87 -1.45 -11.38
C SER A 3 1.37 -0.50 -12.47
N ALA A 4 2.24 0.35 -13.03
CA ALA A 4 1.87 1.33 -14.06
C ALA A 4 1.26 0.71 -15.33
N PRO A 5 1.88 -0.29 -16.00
CA PRO A 5 1.32 -0.89 -17.19
C PRO A 5 0.01 -1.64 -16.92
N LEU A 6 -0.14 -2.28 -15.74
CA LEU A 6 -1.39 -2.94 -15.36
C LEU A 6 -2.55 -1.95 -15.17
N VAL A 7 -2.28 -0.78 -14.59
CA VAL A 7 -3.27 0.31 -14.49
C VAL A 7 -3.60 0.85 -15.89
N GLY A 8 -2.61 0.99 -16.77
CA GLY A 8 -2.83 1.34 -18.17
C GLY A 8 -3.75 0.35 -18.90
N LEU A 9 -3.52 -0.97 -18.75
CA LEU A 9 -4.37 -2.00 -19.32
C LEU A 9 -5.81 -1.95 -18.80
N LEU A 10 -6.00 -1.72 -17.50
CA LEU A 10 -7.32 -1.50 -16.93
C LEU A 10 -8.00 -0.26 -17.52
N ALA A 11 -7.26 0.85 -17.65
CA ALA A 11 -7.79 2.08 -18.24
C ALA A 11 -8.26 1.86 -19.69
N ALA A 12 -7.42 1.25 -20.53
CA ALA A 12 -7.79 0.93 -21.91
C ALA A 12 -8.98 -0.02 -21.99
N ARG A 13 -9.13 -0.93 -21.03
CA ARG A 13 -10.26 -1.85 -20.97
C ARG A 13 -11.58 -1.16 -20.63
N LEU A 14 -11.54 -0.13 -19.80
CA LEU A 14 -12.72 0.65 -19.38
C LEU A 14 -13.12 1.71 -20.41
N THR A 15 -12.14 2.35 -21.06
CA THR A 15 -12.38 3.40 -22.06
C THR A 15 -12.55 2.85 -23.48
N GLY A 16 -11.99 1.68 -23.78
CA GLY A 16 -11.94 1.12 -25.13
C GLY A 16 -10.83 1.72 -26.01
N ASP A 17 -9.93 2.53 -25.46
CA ASP A 17 -8.85 3.21 -26.20
C ASP A 17 -7.45 2.84 -25.68
N ARG A 18 -6.61 2.28 -26.54
CA ARG A 18 -5.23 1.88 -26.22
C ARG A 18 -4.29 3.06 -25.98
N ARG A 19 -4.60 4.24 -26.50
CA ARG A 19 -3.81 5.47 -26.27
C ARG A 19 -3.93 5.91 -24.82
N VAL A 20 -5.11 5.73 -24.22
CA VAL A 20 -5.32 5.96 -22.78
C VAL A 20 -4.38 5.06 -21.98
N ALA A 21 -4.20 3.79 -22.35
CA ALA A 21 -3.25 2.88 -21.69
C ALA A 21 -1.82 3.45 -21.64
N VAL A 22 -1.32 3.96 -22.77
CA VAL A 22 0.03 4.53 -22.88
C VAL A 22 0.16 5.74 -21.98
N TRP A 23 -0.75 6.71 -22.09
CA TRP A 23 -0.71 7.91 -21.28
C TRP A 23 -0.88 7.62 -19.80
N THR A 24 -1.79 6.74 -19.41
CA THR A 24 -1.96 6.30 -18.02
C THR A 24 -0.68 5.65 -17.48
N THR A 25 -0.02 4.81 -18.28
CA THR A 25 1.24 4.18 -17.86
C THR A 25 2.32 5.24 -17.61
N LEU A 26 2.49 6.19 -18.52
CA LEU A 26 3.46 7.28 -18.36
C LEU A 26 3.14 8.17 -17.16
N VAL A 27 1.87 8.55 -17.00
CA VAL A 27 1.40 9.38 -15.87
C VAL A 27 1.68 8.70 -14.54
N VAL A 28 1.30 7.43 -14.39
CA VAL A 28 1.50 6.68 -13.13
C VAL A 28 2.98 6.42 -12.86
N ALA A 29 3.78 6.15 -13.89
CA ALA A 29 5.20 5.85 -13.71
C ALA A 29 6.06 7.10 -13.45
N LEU A 30 5.67 8.26 -13.97
CA LEU A 30 6.56 9.42 -14.06
C LEU A 30 6.02 10.69 -13.38
N LEU A 31 4.71 10.95 -13.44
CA LEU A 31 4.12 12.16 -12.85
C LEU A 31 3.54 11.92 -11.46
N SER A 32 2.95 10.75 -11.23
CA SER A 32 2.39 10.42 -9.93
C SER A 32 3.49 10.12 -8.92
N LEU A 33 3.36 10.73 -7.75
CA LEU A 33 4.22 10.42 -6.60
C LEU A 33 4.00 8.97 -6.15
N TYR A 34 2.75 8.49 -6.22
CA TYR A 34 2.39 7.13 -5.88
C TYR A 34 2.27 6.26 -7.15
N PRO A 35 2.74 5.00 -7.09
CA PRO A 35 3.12 4.27 -5.89
C PRO A 35 4.63 4.31 -5.56
N ALA A 36 5.46 4.98 -6.36
CA ALA A 36 6.93 4.94 -6.21
C ALA A 36 7.40 5.40 -4.81
N TYR A 37 6.75 6.41 -4.24
CA TYR A 37 7.07 6.95 -2.91
C TYR A 37 6.84 5.96 -1.75
N TYR A 38 6.20 4.81 -1.99
CA TYR A 38 6.02 3.77 -0.95
C TYR A 38 7.35 3.18 -0.48
N VAL A 39 8.41 3.34 -1.28
CA VAL A 39 9.79 2.95 -0.91
C VAL A 39 10.24 3.60 0.40
N ASN A 40 9.79 4.82 0.69
CA ASN A 40 10.17 5.56 1.90
C ASN A 40 9.53 5.01 3.16
N TRP A 41 8.33 4.42 3.06
CA TRP A 41 7.57 3.96 4.22
C TRP A 41 7.57 2.44 4.41
N GLY A 42 8.23 1.71 3.51
CA GLY A 42 8.18 0.25 3.50
C GLY A 42 6.76 -0.32 3.27
N ARG A 43 5.88 0.41 2.56
CA ARG A 43 4.48 0.02 2.29
C ARG A 43 4.36 -1.08 1.22
N TYR A 44 5.26 -2.07 1.26
CA TYR A 44 5.43 -3.05 0.20
C TYR A 44 4.24 -4.00 0.03
N THR A 45 3.57 -4.39 1.12
CA THR A 45 2.36 -5.23 1.01
C THR A 45 1.22 -4.49 0.31
N GLN A 46 1.06 -3.20 0.61
CA GLN A 46 0.06 -2.35 -0.06
C GLN A 46 0.42 -2.12 -1.53
N LEU A 47 1.70 -1.85 -1.84
CA LEU A 47 2.20 -1.77 -3.22
C LEU A 47 1.93 -3.06 -4.00
N ALA A 48 2.24 -4.21 -3.40
CA ALA A 48 2.01 -5.52 -4.01
C ALA A 48 0.51 -5.75 -4.27
N GLY A 49 -0.35 -5.46 -3.29
CA GLY A 49 -1.80 -5.52 -3.45
C GLY A 49 -2.31 -4.61 -4.57
N GLN A 50 -1.86 -3.36 -4.62
CA GLN A 50 -2.29 -2.41 -5.66
C GLN A 50 -1.70 -2.73 -7.04
N THR A 51 -0.63 -3.52 -7.11
CA THR A 51 -0.10 -4.07 -8.37
C THR A 51 -0.98 -5.22 -8.86
N LEU A 52 -1.44 -6.08 -7.96
CA LEU A 52 -2.36 -7.19 -8.28
C LEU A 52 -3.79 -6.71 -8.58
N LEU A 53 -4.22 -5.60 -7.97
CA LEU A 53 -5.59 -5.12 -8.07
C LEU A 53 -6.07 -4.92 -9.52
N PRO A 54 -5.35 -4.23 -10.43
CA PRO A 54 -5.82 -4.09 -11.81
C PRO A 54 -5.96 -5.44 -12.54
N ALA A 55 -5.10 -6.42 -12.22
CA ALA A 55 -5.23 -7.77 -12.78
C ALA A 55 -6.50 -8.48 -12.25
N ALA A 56 -6.79 -8.34 -10.95
CA ALA A 56 -8.04 -8.84 -10.37
C ALA A 56 -9.26 -8.15 -11.00
N ALA A 57 -9.22 -6.82 -11.16
CA ALA A 57 -10.26 -6.04 -11.82
C ALA A 57 -10.52 -6.51 -13.26
N LEU A 58 -9.47 -6.76 -14.04
CA LEU A 58 -9.57 -7.30 -15.40
C LEU A 58 -10.18 -8.71 -15.43
N ALA A 59 -9.80 -9.58 -14.49
CA ALA A 59 -10.40 -10.92 -14.37
C ALA A 59 -11.91 -10.84 -14.05
N TRP A 60 -12.28 -9.95 -13.14
CA TRP A 60 -13.68 -9.67 -12.80
C TRP A 60 -14.48 -9.08 -13.98
N ILE A 61 -13.91 -8.11 -14.71
CA ILE A 61 -14.51 -7.58 -15.94
C ILE A 61 -14.82 -8.73 -16.91
N GLY A 62 -13.83 -9.61 -17.15
CA GLY A 62 -13.99 -10.75 -18.06
C GLY A 62 -15.08 -11.73 -17.62
N LEU A 63 -15.17 -12.03 -16.32
CA LEU A 63 -16.21 -12.89 -15.76
C LEU A 63 -17.60 -12.26 -15.90
N LEU A 64 -17.77 -11.01 -15.44
CA LEU A 64 -19.07 -10.38 -15.33
C LEU A 64 -19.64 -10.06 -16.71
N GLU A 65 -18.83 -9.58 -17.66
CA GLU A 65 -19.30 -9.38 -19.04
C GLU A 65 -19.75 -10.69 -19.67
N ARG A 66 -18.99 -11.78 -19.49
CA ARG A 66 -19.35 -13.11 -19.99
C ARG A 66 -20.61 -13.67 -19.34
N ALA A 67 -20.85 -13.35 -18.06
CA ALA A 67 -22.07 -13.73 -17.37
C ALA A 67 -23.31 -13.02 -17.94
N THR A 68 -23.14 -11.79 -18.42
CA THR A 68 -24.20 -10.97 -19.05
C THR A 68 -24.36 -11.18 -20.56
N ASP A 69 -23.45 -11.92 -21.19
CA ASP A 69 -23.52 -12.29 -22.60
C ASP A 69 -24.64 -13.34 -22.82
N PRO A 70 -25.69 -13.02 -23.61
CA PRO A 70 -26.80 -13.94 -23.84
C PRO A 70 -26.38 -15.22 -24.55
N ASP A 71 -25.32 -15.16 -25.37
CA ASP A 71 -24.85 -16.29 -26.18
C ASP A 71 -23.83 -17.17 -25.43
N ALA A 72 -23.37 -16.72 -24.26
CA ALA A 72 -22.42 -17.46 -23.46
C ALA A 72 -23.05 -18.69 -22.79
N ARG A 73 -22.45 -19.86 -23.01
CA ARG A 73 -22.75 -21.11 -22.26
C ARG A 73 -22.21 -21.02 -20.83
N LEU A 74 -22.88 -21.66 -19.87
CA LEU A 74 -22.45 -21.69 -18.45
C LEU A 74 -21.02 -22.22 -18.29
N ALA A 75 -20.63 -23.25 -19.05
CA ALA A 75 -19.27 -23.80 -19.01
C ALA A 75 -18.19 -22.77 -19.38
N ALA A 76 -18.52 -21.74 -20.18
CA ALA A 76 -17.58 -20.68 -20.55
C ALA A 76 -17.25 -19.73 -19.39
N LEU A 77 -17.97 -19.81 -18.27
CA LEU A 77 -17.71 -19.02 -17.06
C LEU A 77 -16.62 -19.63 -16.18
N GLY A 78 -16.31 -20.91 -16.33
CA GLY A 78 -15.40 -21.63 -15.41
C GLY A 78 -14.00 -21.01 -15.34
N ARG A 79 -13.36 -20.77 -16.50
CA ARG A 79 -12.01 -20.17 -16.54
C ARG A 79 -12.01 -18.71 -16.02
N PRO A 80 -12.89 -17.80 -16.46
CA PRO A 80 -12.98 -16.46 -15.89
C PRO A 80 -13.27 -16.46 -14.38
N ALA A 81 -14.15 -17.34 -13.90
CA ALA A 81 -14.48 -17.47 -12.49
C ALA A 81 -13.27 -17.92 -11.66
N LEU A 82 -12.51 -18.91 -12.17
CA LEU A 82 -11.28 -19.36 -11.52
C LEU A 82 -10.23 -18.24 -11.45
N LEU A 83 -10.04 -17.49 -12.54
CA LEU A 83 -9.10 -16.37 -12.57
C LEU A 83 -9.50 -15.25 -11.60
N ALA A 84 -10.79 -14.89 -11.56
CA ALA A 84 -11.31 -13.91 -10.62
C ALA A 84 -11.14 -14.39 -9.17
N ALA A 85 -11.42 -15.66 -8.89
CA ALA A 85 -11.27 -16.25 -7.56
C ALA A 85 -9.80 -16.27 -7.10
N LEU A 86 -8.88 -16.77 -7.94
CA LEU A 86 -7.45 -16.84 -7.64
C LEU A 86 -6.83 -15.44 -7.45
N ALA A 87 -7.15 -14.49 -8.34
CA ALA A 87 -6.64 -13.12 -8.24
C ALA A 87 -7.17 -12.42 -6.97
N THR A 88 -8.44 -12.66 -6.62
CA THR A 88 -9.05 -12.08 -5.40
C THR A 88 -8.47 -12.73 -4.14
N ALA A 89 -8.32 -14.05 -4.11
CA ALA A 89 -7.68 -14.75 -2.98
C ALA A 89 -6.23 -14.28 -2.79
N GLY A 90 -5.44 -14.21 -3.87
CA GLY A 90 -4.09 -13.68 -3.84
C GLY A 90 -4.04 -12.23 -3.35
N LEU A 91 -5.02 -11.40 -3.72
CA LEU A 91 -5.13 -10.03 -3.25
C LEU A 91 -5.45 -9.94 -1.75
N ILE A 92 -6.38 -10.76 -1.25
CA ILE A 92 -6.72 -10.84 0.18
C ILE A 92 -5.49 -11.25 1.00
N LEU A 93 -4.78 -12.29 0.55
CA LEU A 93 -3.58 -12.80 1.21
C LEU A 93 -2.39 -11.83 1.14
N THR A 94 -2.32 -11.00 0.08
CA THR A 94 -1.26 -9.98 -0.06
C THR A 94 -1.56 -8.75 0.79
N HIS A 95 -2.80 -8.23 0.71
CA HIS A 95 -3.22 -7.05 1.45
C HIS A 95 -4.76 -6.93 1.51
N TYR A 96 -5.35 -7.41 2.61
CA TYR A 96 -6.80 -7.46 2.80
C TYR A 96 -7.53 -6.12 2.60
N ARG A 97 -6.93 -4.98 2.97
CA ARG A 97 -7.53 -3.65 2.74
C ARG A 97 -7.66 -3.30 1.25
N VAL A 98 -6.67 -3.70 0.43
CA VAL A 98 -6.73 -3.51 -1.02
C VAL A 98 -7.74 -4.50 -1.64
N GLY A 99 -7.96 -5.65 -1.00
CA GLY A 99 -9.09 -6.54 -1.30
C GLY A 99 -10.44 -5.82 -1.23
N VAL A 100 -10.63 -4.93 -0.24
CA VAL A 100 -11.84 -4.09 -0.16
C VAL A 100 -11.93 -3.10 -1.33
N PHE A 101 -10.81 -2.55 -1.79
CA PHE A 101 -10.80 -1.67 -2.97
C PHE A 101 -11.22 -2.42 -4.23
N ALA A 102 -10.78 -3.67 -4.38
CA ALA A 102 -11.23 -4.54 -5.47
C ALA A 102 -12.72 -4.89 -5.36
N ALA A 103 -13.23 -5.15 -4.16
CA ALA A 103 -14.67 -5.36 -3.95
C ALA A 103 -15.50 -4.13 -4.37
N SER A 104 -15.06 -2.93 -3.99
CA SER A 104 -15.69 -1.68 -4.44
C SER A 104 -15.68 -1.54 -5.97
N PHE A 105 -14.57 -1.89 -6.62
CA PHE A 105 -14.50 -1.89 -8.09
C PHE A 105 -15.54 -2.85 -8.69
N VAL A 106 -15.59 -4.09 -8.20
CA VAL A 106 -16.51 -5.13 -8.68
C VAL A 106 -17.96 -4.69 -8.53
N VAL A 107 -18.33 -4.08 -7.40
CA VAL A 107 -19.67 -3.54 -7.17
C VAL A 107 -20.01 -2.46 -8.20
N VAL A 108 -19.15 -1.45 -8.38
CA VAL A 108 -19.40 -0.36 -9.33
C VAL A 108 -19.47 -0.88 -10.77
N TYR A 109 -18.60 -1.83 -11.13
CA TYR A 109 -18.61 -2.42 -12.45
C TYR A 109 -19.86 -3.28 -12.70
N ALA A 110 -20.32 -4.04 -11.70
CA ALA A 110 -21.57 -4.78 -11.77
C ALA A 110 -22.77 -3.83 -11.93
N LEU A 111 -22.80 -2.71 -11.19
CA LEU A 111 -23.83 -1.67 -11.35
C LEU A 111 -23.81 -1.05 -12.75
N HIS A 112 -22.63 -0.82 -13.32
CA HIS A 112 -22.49 -0.37 -14.70
C HIS A 112 -23.09 -1.38 -15.71
N LEU A 113 -22.83 -2.68 -15.53
CA LEU A 113 -23.42 -3.72 -16.38
C LEU A 113 -24.93 -3.85 -16.17
N LEU A 114 -25.42 -3.68 -14.94
CA LEU A 114 -26.84 -3.65 -14.64
C LEU A 114 -27.54 -2.50 -15.38
N ALA A 115 -26.94 -1.32 -15.40
CA ALA A 115 -27.49 -0.16 -16.09
C ALA A 115 -27.42 -0.25 -17.62
N THR A 116 -26.42 -0.95 -18.18
CA THR A 116 -26.13 -0.90 -19.62
C THR A 116 -26.50 -2.18 -20.38
N ARG A 117 -26.32 -3.36 -19.79
CA ARG A 117 -26.44 -4.66 -20.50
C ARG A 117 -27.54 -5.57 -19.96
N VAL A 118 -27.82 -5.55 -18.65
CA VAL A 118 -28.78 -6.50 -18.06
C VAL A 118 -30.22 -6.01 -18.28
N ARG A 119 -30.98 -6.75 -19.10
CA ARG A 119 -32.39 -6.44 -19.41
C ARG A 119 -33.39 -7.51 -18.95
N THR A 120 -32.91 -8.67 -18.53
CA THR A 120 -33.75 -9.82 -18.16
C THR A 120 -33.41 -10.33 -16.76
N ARG A 121 -34.38 -10.95 -16.09
CA ARG A 121 -34.16 -11.61 -14.79
C ARG A 121 -33.11 -12.71 -14.87
N GLY A 122 -33.04 -13.44 -15.99
CA GLY A 122 -32.03 -14.47 -16.21
C GLY A 122 -30.60 -13.91 -16.29
N ALA A 123 -30.40 -12.78 -16.98
CA ALA A 123 -29.11 -12.11 -17.03
C ALA A 123 -28.69 -11.57 -15.65
N TRP A 124 -29.65 -11.03 -14.87
CA TRP A 124 -29.41 -10.61 -13.49
C TRP A 124 -28.99 -11.79 -12.60
N ALA A 125 -29.73 -12.89 -12.64
CA ALA A 125 -29.44 -14.08 -11.84
C ALA A 125 -28.08 -14.70 -12.22
N ARG A 126 -27.73 -14.70 -13.51
CA ARG A 126 -26.41 -15.16 -13.98
C ARG A 126 -25.27 -14.26 -13.51
N LEU A 127 -25.44 -12.94 -13.58
CA LEU A 127 -24.45 -11.97 -13.09
C LEU A 127 -24.19 -12.18 -11.58
N VAL A 128 -25.26 -12.21 -10.78
CA VAL A 128 -25.18 -12.40 -9.33
C VAL A 128 -24.61 -13.78 -8.99
N GLY A 129 -25.10 -14.84 -9.65
CA GLY A 129 -24.64 -16.21 -9.41
C GLY A 129 -23.16 -16.41 -9.75
N ALA A 130 -22.71 -15.94 -10.91
CA ALA A 130 -21.30 -16.00 -11.30
C ALA A 130 -20.41 -15.23 -10.32
N GLY A 131 -20.85 -14.03 -9.91
CA GLY A 131 -20.12 -13.23 -8.94
C GLY A 131 -20.06 -13.85 -7.55
N ALA A 132 -21.17 -14.41 -7.07
CA ALA A 132 -21.24 -15.09 -5.78
C ALA A 132 -20.35 -16.34 -5.75
N VAL A 133 -20.36 -17.15 -6.81
CA VAL A 133 -19.50 -18.34 -6.91
C VAL A 133 -18.02 -17.97 -6.90
N ALA A 134 -17.60 -17.00 -7.72
CA ALA A 134 -16.20 -16.56 -7.75
C ALA A 134 -15.76 -15.92 -6.43
N GLY A 135 -16.62 -15.10 -5.81
CA GLY A 135 -16.36 -14.48 -4.52
C GLY A 135 -16.25 -15.50 -3.39
N LEU A 136 -17.17 -16.46 -3.32
CA LEU A 136 -17.12 -17.56 -2.35
C LEU A 136 -15.87 -18.41 -2.55
N ALA A 137 -15.54 -18.76 -3.79
CA ALA A 137 -14.32 -19.51 -4.09
C ALA A 137 -13.06 -18.75 -3.63
N ALA A 138 -13.00 -17.42 -3.82
CA ALA A 138 -11.90 -16.61 -3.32
C ALA A 138 -11.78 -16.66 -1.78
N VAL A 139 -12.91 -16.55 -1.07
CA VAL A 139 -12.95 -16.63 0.40
C VAL A 139 -12.52 -18.02 0.88
N LEU A 140 -12.99 -19.09 0.24
CA LEU A 140 -12.59 -20.45 0.57
C LEU A 140 -11.09 -20.69 0.37
N LEU A 141 -10.50 -20.13 -0.69
CA LEU A 141 -9.06 -20.19 -0.93
C LEU A 141 -8.26 -19.40 0.11
N ALA A 142 -8.79 -18.28 0.60
CA ALA A 142 -8.17 -17.49 1.66
C ALA A 142 -8.51 -17.96 3.09
N LEU A 143 -9.41 -18.93 3.23
CA LEU A 143 -9.97 -19.37 4.51
C LEU A 143 -8.91 -19.83 5.52
N PRO A 144 -7.87 -20.61 5.15
CA PRO A 144 -6.86 -21.04 6.12
C PRO A 144 -6.18 -19.87 6.84
N TRP A 145 -5.86 -18.79 6.11
CA TRP A 145 -5.30 -17.58 6.70
C TRP A 145 -6.35 -16.81 7.52
N LEU A 146 -7.58 -16.67 7.02
CA LEU A 146 -8.67 -16.00 7.75
C LEU A 146 -8.94 -16.66 9.12
N LEU A 147 -8.79 -17.99 9.21
CA LEU A 147 -8.90 -18.73 10.47
C LEU A 147 -7.75 -18.46 11.43
N ASN A 148 -6.56 -18.11 10.95
CA ASN A 148 -5.43 -17.71 11.80
C ASN A 148 -5.59 -16.26 12.29
N VAL A 149 -6.11 -15.37 11.45
CA VAL A 149 -6.40 -13.98 11.83
C VAL A 149 -7.37 -13.89 13.00
N ARG A 150 -8.28 -14.87 13.17
CA ARG A 150 -9.28 -14.85 14.23
C ARG A 150 -8.71 -14.83 15.65
N ALA A 151 -7.51 -15.38 15.83
CA ALA A 151 -6.84 -15.45 17.11
C ALA A 151 -5.89 -14.26 17.34
N GLY A 152 -5.71 -13.37 16.35
CA GLY A 152 -4.89 -12.16 16.44
C GLY A 152 -5.65 -10.90 16.89
N MET A 153 -4.94 -9.78 16.93
CA MET A 153 -5.51 -8.48 17.34
C MET A 153 -6.40 -7.85 16.25
N LEU A 154 -6.26 -8.26 14.99
CA LEU A 154 -7.01 -7.69 13.87
C LEU A 154 -8.53 -7.75 14.04
N LEU A 155 -9.09 -8.89 14.47
CA LEU A 155 -10.54 -8.98 14.73
C LEU A 155 -10.98 -8.14 15.95
N ARG A 156 -10.12 -8.02 16.95
CA ARG A 156 -10.39 -7.18 18.14
C ARG A 156 -10.42 -5.69 17.74
N LEU A 157 -9.46 -5.25 16.93
CA LEU A 157 -9.43 -3.90 16.38
C LEU A 157 -10.64 -3.63 15.48
N ALA A 158 -11.01 -4.58 14.61
CA ALA A 158 -12.22 -4.46 13.80
C ALA A 158 -13.47 -4.33 14.67
N GLY A 159 -13.60 -5.18 15.70
CA GLY A 159 -14.69 -5.11 16.67
C GLY A 159 -14.72 -3.79 17.44
N TYR A 160 -13.56 -3.27 17.84
CA TYR A 160 -13.44 -1.95 18.48
C TYR A 160 -14.02 -0.85 17.59
N PHE A 161 -13.55 -0.71 16.35
CA PHE A 161 -14.02 0.33 15.43
C PHE A 161 -15.49 0.17 14.98
N LEU A 162 -16.05 -1.05 15.02
CA LEU A 162 -17.46 -1.28 14.70
C LEU A 162 -18.41 -1.01 15.88
N SER A 163 -17.94 -1.23 17.11
CA SER A 163 -18.74 -1.12 18.34
C SER A 163 -18.63 0.25 19.01
N SER A 164 -17.46 0.89 18.93
CA SER A 164 -17.29 2.25 19.42
C SER A 164 -17.81 3.22 18.37
N ASN A 165 -18.72 4.11 18.80
CA ASN A 165 -19.15 5.26 18.02
C ASN A 165 -18.01 6.29 18.08
N VAL A 166 -16.84 5.93 17.52
CA VAL A 166 -15.64 6.77 17.55
C VAL A 166 -16.04 8.13 17.00
N ALA A 167 -15.90 9.16 17.85
CA ALA A 167 -16.36 10.51 17.61
C ALA A 167 -16.21 10.91 16.14
N THR A 168 -17.32 11.32 15.54
CA THR A 168 -17.50 11.61 14.12
C THR A 168 -16.55 12.69 13.57
N GLU A 169 -15.82 13.39 14.44
CA GLU A 169 -14.83 14.40 14.08
C GLU A 169 -13.41 13.84 14.26
N GLY A 170 -12.68 13.70 13.15
CA GLY A 170 -11.23 13.45 13.14
C GLY A 170 -10.78 11.98 13.13
N ALA A 171 -11.65 11.00 13.35
CA ALA A 171 -11.28 9.57 13.42
C ALA A 171 -10.57 9.02 12.16
N ASN A 172 -10.78 9.66 11.01
CA ASN A 172 -10.12 9.32 9.75
C ASN A 172 -9.66 10.56 8.97
N SER A 173 -9.20 11.60 9.68
CA SER A 173 -8.73 12.83 9.04
C SER A 173 -7.50 12.57 8.17
N VAL A 174 -7.44 13.25 7.02
CA VAL A 174 -6.26 13.24 6.14
C VAL A 174 -5.52 14.57 6.31
N PRO A 175 -4.23 14.56 6.66
CA PRO A 175 -3.42 15.76 6.69
C PRO A 175 -3.43 16.48 5.32
N PRO A 176 -3.57 17.82 5.26
CA PRO A 176 -3.55 18.55 3.99
C PRO A 176 -2.33 18.26 3.13
N ALA A 177 -1.16 18.08 3.75
CA ALA A 177 0.08 17.73 3.07
C ALA A 177 0.00 16.38 2.32
N ASP A 178 -0.74 15.40 2.84
CA ASP A 178 -0.91 14.12 2.16
C ASP A 178 -1.83 14.25 0.94
N VAL A 179 -2.86 15.10 1.03
CA VAL A 179 -3.73 15.42 -0.10
C VAL A 179 -2.93 16.11 -1.19
N GLU A 180 -2.15 17.13 -0.82
CA GLU A 180 -1.27 17.86 -1.73
C GLU A 180 -0.31 16.92 -2.46
N ARG A 181 0.37 16.03 -1.72
CA ARG A 181 1.25 15.00 -2.30
C ARG A 181 0.54 14.08 -3.29
N ALA A 182 -0.71 13.68 -3.01
CA ALA A 182 -1.47 12.77 -3.86
C ALA A 182 -1.93 13.39 -5.18
N VAL A 183 -2.17 14.71 -5.18
CA VAL A 183 -2.63 15.46 -6.37
C VAL A 183 -1.54 16.34 -6.99
N ALA A 184 -0.32 16.28 -6.45
CA ALA A 184 0.86 16.98 -6.95
C ALA A 184 1.12 16.70 -8.43
N SER A 185 1.99 17.51 -9.04
CA SER A 185 2.43 17.37 -10.44
C SER A 185 1.36 17.68 -11.51
N GLY A 186 0.26 18.35 -11.15
CA GLY A 186 -0.77 18.75 -12.11
C GLY A 186 -1.70 17.61 -12.57
N LEU A 187 -1.75 16.51 -11.81
CA LEU A 187 -2.60 15.35 -12.13
C LEU A 187 -4.09 15.68 -12.08
N LEU A 188 -4.50 16.48 -11.11
CA LEU A 188 -5.92 16.76 -10.88
C LEU A 188 -6.58 17.52 -12.05
N PRO A 189 -6.00 18.62 -12.58
CA PRO A 189 -6.53 19.27 -13.78
C PRO A 189 -6.67 18.32 -14.98
N LEU A 190 -5.66 17.48 -15.24
CA LEU A 190 -5.71 16.50 -16.34
C LEU A 190 -6.80 15.45 -16.10
N ALA A 191 -6.96 14.99 -14.86
CA ALA A 191 -8.02 14.05 -14.49
C ALA A 191 -9.42 14.66 -14.68
N VAL A 192 -9.60 15.95 -14.36
CA VAL A 192 -10.85 16.68 -14.61
C VAL A 192 -11.14 16.78 -16.10
N VAL A 193 -10.15 17.17 -16.93
CA VAL A 193 -10.30 17.19 -18.40
C VAL A 193 -10.68 15.82 -18.94
N GLY A 194 -10.03 14.76 -18.44
CA GLY A 194 -10.36 13.39 -18.80
C GLY A 194 -11.78 12.99 -18.44
N LEU A 195 -12.23 13.30 -17.21
CA LEU A 195 -13.60 13.04 -16.79
C LEU A 195 -14.62 13.76 -17.70
N LEU A 196 -14.38 15.05 -17.99
CA LEU A 196 -15.24 15.83 -18.88
C LEU A 196 -15.28 15.25 -20.29
N ALA A 197 -14.14 14.80 -20.83
CA ALA A 197 -14.07 14.16 -22.15
C ALA A 197 -14.83 12.83 -22.17
N LEU A 198 -14.67 11.99 -21.14
CA LEU A 198 -15.42 10.72 -21.02
C LEU A 198 -16.93 10.96 -21.02
N ILE A 199 -17.40 11.99 -20.31
CA ILE A 199 -18.82 12.38 -20.29
C ILE A 199 -19.26 12.93 -21.65
N ALA A 200 -18.52 13.89 -22.21
CA ALA A 200 -18.84 14.55 -23.48
C ALA A 200 -18.92 13.55 -24.65
N TRP A 201 -18.06 12.53 -24.64
CA TRP A 201 -18.01 11.49 -25.67
C TRP A 201 -18.78 10.21 -25.31
N ARG A 202 -19.58 10.26 -24.23
CA ARG A 202 -20.47 9.18 -23.81
C ARG A 202 -19.74 7.85 -23.60
N GLN A 203 -18.48 7.90 -23.14
CA GLN A 203 -17.66 6.73 -22.83
C GLN A 203 -18.00 6.22 -21.42
N TRP A 204 -19.24 5.72 -21.26
CA TRP A 204 -19.82 5.36 -19.95
C TRP A 204 -19.01 4.30 -19.18
N GLY A 205 -18.27 3.43 -19.87
CA GLY A 205 -17.37 2.47 -19.24
C GLY A 205 -16.24 3.14 -18.43
N GLY A 206 -15.76 4.30 -18.88
CA GLY A 206 -14.77 5.10 -18.16
C GLY A 206 -15.30 5.71 -16.86
N LEU A 207 -16.62 5.91 -16.72
CA LEU A 207 -17.23 6.45 -15.50
C LEU A 207 -17.23 5.47 -14.33
N VAL A 208 -16.85 4.20 -14.56
CA VAL A 208 -16.55 3.25 -13.48
C VAL A 208 -15.41 3.78 -12.60
N LEU A 209 -14.44 4.51 -13.16
CA LEU A 209 -13.31 5.07 -12.42
C LEU A 209 -13.73 6.03 -11.28
N PRO A 210 -14.47 7.14 -11.55
CA PRO A 210 -14.93 8.02 -10.48
C PRO A 210 -15.93 7.33 -9.54
N GLY A 211 -16.80 6.44 -10.05
CA GLY A 211 -17.71 5.66 -9.20
C GLY A 211 -16.95 4.76 -8.23
N TRP A 212 -15.87 4.12 -8.69
CA TRP A 212 -15.00 3.28 -7.88
C TRP A 212 -14.25 4.08 -6.82
N ALA A 213 -13.71 5.26 -7.16
CA ALA A 213 -13.11 6.16 -6.18
C ALA A 213 -14.13 6.59 -5.12
N ALA A 214 -15.33 7.01 -5.53
CA ALA A 214 -16.37 7.45 -4.62
C ALA A 214 -16.81 6.34 -3.66
N LEU A 215 -17.08 5.13 -4.16
CA LEU A 215 -17.46 4.01 -3.31
C LEU A 215 -16.33 3.61 -2.36
N THR A 216 -15.09 3.57 -2.84
CA THR A 216 -13.93 3.25 -2.00
C THR A 216 -13.73 4.28 -0.89
N TRP A 217 -13.92 5.57 -1.20
CA TRP A 217 -13.87 6.64 -0.22
C TRP A 217 -14.98 6.52 0.83
N LEU A 218 -16.22 6.21 0.42
CA LEU A 218 -17.35 6.00 1.34
C LEU A 218 -17.13 4.78 2.23
N VAL A 219 -16.59 3.68 1.69
CA VAL A 219 -16.27 2.48 2.48
C VAL A 219 -15.17 2.74 3.51
N ALA A 220 -14.19 3.60 3.19
CA ALA A 220 -13.19 4.04 4.16
C ALA A 220 -13.72 5.09 5.15
N ASN A 221 -14.81 5.77 4.80
CA ASN A 221 -15.40 6.83 5.61
C ASN A 221 -16.90 6.59 5.85
N PRO A 222 -17.28 5.46 6.48
CA PRO A 222 -18.69 5.11 6.73
C PRO A 222 -19.43 6.16 7.57
N GLN A 223 -18.70 6.93 8.38
CA GLN A 223 -19.24 8.04 9.17
C GLN A 223 -19.90 9.14 8.33
N LEU A 224 -19.52 9.28 7.04
CA LEU A 224 -20.18 10.22 6.12
C LEU A 224 -21.63 9.83 5.81
N LEU A 225 -21.99 8.57 6.07
CA LEU A 225 -23.35 8.02 5.92
C LEU A 225 -24.02 7.76 7.30
N GLY A 226 -23.41 8.21 8.39
CA GLY A 226 -23.87 7.91 9.76
C GLY A 226 -23.70 6.45 10.17
N LEU A 227 -22.78 5.72 9.51
CA LEU A 227 -22.48 4.31 9.82
C LEU A 227 -21.19 4.19 10.66
N ASN A 228 -21.14 3.14 11.51
CA ASN A 228 -19.94 2.80 12.28
C ASN A 228 -18.82 2.21 11.41
N GLY A 229 -17.62 2.09 11.98
CA GLY A 229 -16.45 1.49 11.31
C GLY A 229 -15.42 2.50 10.80
N ALA A 230 -15.52 3.77 11.19
CA ALA A 230 -14.48 4.77 10.89
C ALA A 230 -13.12 4.28 11.41
N GLY A 231 -12.09 4.28 10.56
CA GLY A 231 -10.75 3.80 10.91
C GLY A 231 -10.42 2.35 10.53
N LEU A 232 -11.42 1.52 10.15
CA LEU A 232 -11.15 0.16 9.60
C LEU A 232 -10.20 0.22 8.40
N ILE A 233 -10.48 1.19 7.53
CA ILE A 233 -9.64 1.56 6.40
C ILE A 233 -9.30 3.03 6.57
N SER A 234 -8.01 3.34 6.68
CA SER A 234 -7.61 4.74 6.80
C SER A 234 -7.85 5.48 5.47
N ALA A 235 -8.31 6.71 5.55
CA ALA A 235 -8.48 7.60 4.40
C ALA A 235 -7.13 7.85 3.72
N PHE A 236 -6.04 7.87 4.50
CA PHE A 236 -4.67 7.84 3.99
C PHE A 236 -4.43 6.67 3.03
N ALA A 237 -4.88 5.44 3.36
CA ALA A 237 -4.68 4.28 2.50
C ALA A 237 -5.41 4.40 1.15
N VAL A 238 -6.58 5.03 1.13
CA VAL A 238 -7.33 5.32 -0.11
C VAL A 238 -6.62 6.41 -0.92
N LEU A 239 -6.17 7.47 -0.25
CA LEU A 239 -5.49 8.60 -0.87
C LEU A 239 -4.21 8.18 -1.59
N ILE A 240 -3.37 7.38 -0.94
CA ILE A 240 -2.14 6.89 -1.56
C ILE A 240 -2.39 5.85 -2.65
N ALA A 241 -3.63 5.34 -2.79
CA ALA A 241 -4.09 4.50 -3.88
C ALA A 241 -4.78 5.30 -5.01
N ALA A 242 -4.98 6.62 -4.84
CA ALA A 242 -5.78 7.43 -5.76
C ALA A 242 -5.21 7.47 -7.20
N TYR A 243 -3.91 7.20 -7.38
CA TYR A 243 -3.30 7.07 -8.70
C TYR A 243 -3.97 5.98 -9.57
N LEU A 244 -4.59 4.96 -8.97
CA LEU A 244 -5.36 3.92 -9.65
C LEU A 244 -6.58 4.47 -10.41
N VAL A 245 -7.05 5.67 -10.04
CA VAL A 245 -8.18 6.36 -10.68
C VAL A 245 -7.74 7.66 -11.35
N LEU A 246 -6.94 8.49 -10.67
CA LEU A 246 -6.45 9.75 -11.21
C LEU A 246 -5.53 9.54 -12.41
N GLY A 247 -4.71 8.48 -12.42
CA GLY A 247 -3.85 8.14 -13.56
C GLY A 247 -4.64 7.80 -14.83
N PRO A 248 -5.61 6.87 -14.78
CA PRO A 248 -6.54 6.61 -15.88
C PRO A 248 -7.31 7.83 -16.38
N LEU A 249 -7.83 8.66 -15.47
CA LEU A 249 -8.53 9.90 -15.84
C LEU A 249 -7.59 10.90 -16.51
N ALA A 250 -6.41 11.14 -15.95
CA ALA A 250 -5.42 12.03 -16.54
C ALA A 250 -4.94 11.53 -17.91
N GLY A 251 -4.75 10.21 -18.08
CA GLY A 251 -4.42 9.60 -19.37
C GLY A 251 -5.53 9.76 -20.41
N SER A 252 -6.79 9.71 -19.98
CA SER A 252 -7.95 10.03 -20.82
C SER A 252 -7.95 11.51 -21.21
N GLY A 253 -7.61 12.41 -20.30
CA GLY A 253 -7.46 13.84 -20.55
C GLY A 253 -6.37 14.15 -21.57
N LEU A 254 -5.19 13.55 -21.44
CA LEU A 254 -4.09 13.69 -22.40
C LEU A 254 -4.45 13.17 -23.79
N THR A 255 -5.15 12.03 -23.84
CA THR A 255 -5.68 11.49 -25.11
C THR A 255 -6.66 12.48 -25.74
N ALA A 256 -7.57 13.03 -24.94
CA ALA A 256 -8.58 13.96 -25.42
C ALA A 256 -7.98 15.27 -25.95
N LEU A 257 -7.01 15.84 -25.23
CA LEU A 257 -6.26 17.02 -25.68
C LEU A 257 -5.52 16.74 -27.00
N GLY A 258 -4.92 15.55 -27.11
CA GLY A 258 -4.28 15.10 -28.34
C GLY A 258 -5.24 15.01 -29.53
N ASP A 259 -6.46 14.54 -29.31
CA ASP A 259 -7.51 14.46 -30.34
C ASP A 259 -8.01 15.84 -30.78
N VAL A 260 -8.19 16.77 -29.85
CA VAL A 260 -8.56 18.16 -30.14
C VAL A 260 -7.47 18.86 -30.94
N LEU A 261 -6.20 18.69 -30.57
CA LEU A 261 -5.07 19.22 -31.31
C LEU A 261 -5.02 18.64 -32.73
N ALA A 262 -5.18 17.32 -32.87
CA ALA A 262 -5.16 16.65 -34.17
C ALA A 262 -6.26 17.18 -35.09
N TRP A 263 -7.46 17.39 -34.55
CA TRP A 263 -8.58 17.96 -35.26
C TRP A 263 -8.32 19.41 -35.72
N GLY A 264 -7.73 20.24 -34.85
CA GLY A 264 -7.38 21.62 -35.17
C GLY A 264 -6.32 21.72 -36.28
N LEU A 265 -5.24 20.93 -36.16
CA LEU A 265 -4.17 20.89 -37.16
C LEU A 265 -4.66 20.37 -38.52
N ALA A 266 -5.55 19.39 -38.52
CA ALA A 266 -6.15 18.87 -39.75
C ALA A 266 -7.00 19.92 -40.50
N ARG A 267 -7.58 20.91 -39.79
CA ARG A 267 -8.30 22.03 -40.41
C ARG A 267 -7.37 23.08 -41.00
N LEU A 268 -6.20 23.30 -40.38
CA LEU A 268 -5.24 24.32 -40.82
C LEU A 268 -4.35 23.82 -41.98
N ALA A 269 -4.01 22.53 -42.01
CA ALA A 269 -3.15 21.94 -43.02
C ALA A 269 -3.69 20.57 -43.50
N PRO A 270 -4.62 20.56 -44.48
CA PRO A 270 -5.16 19.33 -45.06
C PRO A 270 -4.02 18.52 -45.72
N GLY A 271 -3.72 17.33 -45.18
CA GLY A 271 -2.69 16.42 -45.71
C GLY A 271 -1.54 16.11 -44.75
N SER A 272 -1.13 17.09 -43.92
CA SER A 272 -0.04 16.92 -42.94
C SER A 272 -0.52 16.89 -41.47
N GLY A 273 -1.77 17.27 -41.21
CA GLY A 273 -2.31 17.40 -39.85
C GLY A 273 -2.23 16.13 -38.98
N ARG A 274 -2.41 14.93 -39.55
CA ARG A 274 -2.28 13.66 -38.79
C ARG A 274 -0.84 13.37 -38.38
N THR A 275 0.12 13.60 -39.27
CA THR A 275 1.55 13.43 -38.98
C THR A 275 2.00 14.45 -37.95
N ALA A 276 1.62 15.72 -38.12
CA ALA A 276 1.91 16.78 -37.17
C ALA A 276 1.33 16.49 -35.77
N ALA A 277 0.10 15.98 -35.69
CA ALA A 277 -0.51 15.58 -34.42
C ALA A 277 0.22 14.40 -33.76
N THR A 278 0.62 13.40 -34.55
CA THR A 278 1.41 12.27 -34.03
C THR A 278 2.75 12.73 -33.49
N LEU A 279 3.47 13.59 -34.23
CA LEU A 279 4.73 14.18 -33.78
C LEU A 279 4.53 15.03 -32.52
N ALA A 280 3.44 15.80 -32.43
CA ALA A 280 3.11 16.57 -31.24
C ALA A 280 2.84 15.67 -30.02
N GLN A 281 2.13 14.55 -30.20
CA GLN A 281 1.92 13.58 -29.11
C GLN A 281 3.22 12.90 -28.69
N LEU A 282 4.09 12.54 -29.63
CA LEU A 282 5.41 11.97 -29.34
C LEU A 282 6.29 12.98 -28.59
N LEU A 283 6.31 14.23 -29.04
CA LEU A 283 7.04 15.31 -28.37
C LEU A 283 6.50 15.56 -26.97
N ALA A 284 5.17 15.63 -26.80
CA ALA A 284 4.54 15.75 -25.49
C ALA A 284 4.90 14.57 -24.57
N GLY A 285 4.94 13.35 -25.12
CA GLY A 285 5.38 12.16 -24.41
C GLY A 285 6.84 12.25 -23.96
N ALA A 286 7.73 12.68 -24.85
CA ALA A 286 9.15 12.87 -24.55
C ALA A 286 9.37 13.97 -23.49
N LEU A 287 8.65 15.09 -23.58
CA LEU A 287 8.69 16.17 -22.58
C LEU A 287 8.16 15.70 -21.22
N LEU A 288 7.06 14.94 -21.20
CA LEU A 288 6.52 14.35 -19.99
C LEU A 288 7.53 13.39 -19.34
N VAL A 289 8.21 12.58 -20.16
CA VAL A 289 9.27 11.68 -19.67
C VAL A 289 10.42 12.48 -19.07
N ALA A 290 10.94 13.48 -19.78
CA ALA A 290 12.03 14.32 -19.29
C ALA A 290 11.66 15.02 -17.97
N TRP A 291 10.47 15.59 -17.89
CA TRP A 291 9.95 16.22 -16.68
C TRP A 291 9.80 15.23 -15.52
N GLY A 292 9.14 14.09 -15.78
CA GLY A 292 8.85 13.11 -14.77
C GLY A 292 10.09 12.39 -14.23
N LEU A 293 11.14 12.20 -15.03
CA LEU A 293 12.43 11.70 -14.54
C LEU A 293 13.02 12.62 -13.45
N GLY A 294 12.84 13.93 -13.57
CA GLY A 294 13.23 14.88 -12.54
C GLY A 294 12.49 14.68 -11.22
N ILE A 295 11.20 14.31 -11.27
CA ILE A 295 10.40 13.97 -10.08
C ILE A 295 10.88 12.64 -9.49
N GLN A 296 10.98 11.59 -10.32
CA GLN A 296 11.25 10.23 -9.87
C GLN A 296 12.68 10.03 -9.33
N THR A 297 13.66 10.79 -9.81
CA THR A 297 15.04 10.75 -9.27
C THR A 297 15.15 11.24 -7.83
N ARG A 298 14.15 11.97 -7.33
CA ARG A 298 14.09 12.49 -5.96
C ARG A 298 13.03 11.78 -5.11
N VAL A 299 12.57 10.62 -5.56
CA VAL A 299 11.49 9.89 -4.87
C VAL A 299 11.94 9.31 -3.54
N VAL A 300 13.21 8.91 -3.42
CA VAL A 300 13.78 8.40 -2.17
C VAL A 300 14.11 9.59 -1.28
N ASP A 301 13.52 9.59 -0.10
CA ASP A 301 13.71 10.59 0.93
C ASP A 301 14.57 9.97 2.05
N PRO A 302 15.84 10.39 2.18
CA PRO A 302 16.77 9.86 3.18
C PRO A 302 16.27 10.03 4.62
N ALA A 303 15.33 10.93 4.90
CA ALA A 303 14.78 11.13 6.24
C ALA A 303 14.01 9.92 6.76
N TYR A 304 13.55 9.02 5.88
CA TYR A 304 12.88 7.78 6.28
C TYR A 304 13.80 6.54 6.30
N ALA A 305 15.10 6.72 6.03
CA ALA A 305 16.04 5.60 6.03
C ALA A 305 16.36 5.13 7.46
N LEU A 306 15.77 3.99 7.83
CA LEU A 306 16.05 3.30 9.10
C LEU A 306 17.31 2.42 9.02
N LEU A 307 17.57 1.82 7.85
CA LEU A 307 18.72 0.96 7.59
C LEU A 307 19.69 1.67 6.64
N ARG A 308 20.95 1.83 7.06
CA ARG A 308 22.02 2.50 6.32
C ARG A 308 23.19 1.55 6.02
N PRO A 309 24.09 1.91 5.08
CA PRO A 309 25.29 1.10 4.82
C PRO A 309 26.15 0.84 6.06
N ALA A 310 26.23 1.79 7.00
CA ALA A 310 26.93 1.61 8.28
C ALA A 310 26.33 0.48 9.13
N ASP A 311 25.00 0.37 9.18
CA ASP A 311 24.32 -0.74 9.86
C ASP A 311 24.69 -2.09 9.24
N LEU A 312 24.76 -2.18 7.90
CA LEU A 312 25.14 -3.42 7.21
C LEU A 312 26.58 -3.83 7.51
N ALA A 313 27.51 -2.88 7.62
CA ALA A 313 28.89 -3.13 8.01
C ALA A 313 28.98 -3.61 9.47
N ALA A 314 28.25 -2.97 10.39
CA ALA A 314 28.17 -3.39 11.78
C ALA A 314 27.57 -4.80 11.92
N MET A 315 26.51 -5.11 11.16
CA MET A 315 25.89 -6.43 11.11
C MET A 315 26.85 -7.51 10.60
N ALA A 316 27.70 -7.18 9.62
CA ALA A 316 28.73 -8.10 9.15
C ALA A 316 29.76 -8.38 10.25
N TRP A 317 30.22 -7.33 10.93
CA TRP A 317 31.11 -7.46 12.07
C TRP A 317 30.47 -8.30 13.19
N MET A 318 29.19 -8.09 13.51
CA MET A 318 28.49 -8.83 14.56
C MET A 318 28.48 -10.33 14.31
N ARG A 319 28.21 -10.76 13.07
CA ARG A 319 28.20 -12.19 12.71
C ARG A 319 29.55 -12.88 12.95
N GLU A 320 30.64 -12.14 12.81
CA GLU A 320 32.00 -12.67 12.95
C GLU A 320 32.51 -12.62 14.40
N HIS A 321 32.04 -11.66 15.20
CA HIS A 321 32.64 -11.35 16.50
C HIS A 321 31.73 -11.64 17.71
N LEU A 322 30.41 -11.72 17.51
CA LEU A 322 29.49 -12.01 18.61
C LEU A 322 29.23 -13.52 18.74
N PRO A 323 29.02 -14.02 19.97
CA PRO A 323 28.62 -15.41 20.18
C PRO A 323 27.36 -15.77 19.37
N PRO A 324 27.28 -16.98 18.77
CA PRO A 324 26.09 -17.43 18.08
C PRO A 324 24.84 -17.32 18.96
N GLY A 325 23.76 -16.76 18.41
CA GLY A 325 22.50 -16.59 19.14
C GLY A 325 22.53 -15.56 20.27
N ALA A 326 23.56 -14.71 20.36
CA ALA A 326 23.57 -13.59 21.31
C ALA A 326 22.29 -12.75 21.21
N ARG A 327 21.82 -12.23 22.36
CA ARG A 327 20.66 -11.35 22.42
C ARG A 327 21.10 -9.89 22.46
N VAL A 328 20.55 -9.10 21.55
CA VAL A 328 20.90 -7.69 21.35
C VAL A 328 19.68 -6.83 21.62
N PHE A 329 19.77 -5.90 22.57
CA PHE A 329 18.72 -4.93 22.83
C PHE A 329 18.89 -3.73 21.87
N VAL A 330 17.82 -3.35 21.18
CA VAL A 330 17.81 -2.28 20.18
C VAL A 330 16.81 -1.19 20.57
N ASN A 331 17.00 0.01 20.02
CA ASN A 331 16.04 1.10 20.18
C ASN A 331 14.65 0.68 19.67
N SER A 332 13.63 0.96 20.49
CA SER A 332 12.25 0.68 20.16
C SER A 332 11.30 1.66 20.83
N VAL A 333 10.15 1.90 20.19
CA VAL A 333 9.08 2.77 20.69
C VAL A 333 7.75 2.04 20.68
N ALA A 334 6.89 2.42 21.61
CA ALA A 334 5.53 1.93 21.67
C ALA A 334 4.71 2.52 20.50
N ALA A 335 3.83 1.71 19.91
CA ALA A 335 2.98 2.09 18.79
C ALA A 335 1.56 1.53 18.97
N PHE A 336 0.60 2.09 18.23
CA PHE A 336 -0.82 1.70 18.25
C PHE A 336 -1.43 1.70 19.67
N GLY A 337 -1.19 2.77 20.44
CA GLY A 337 -1.70 2.91 21.81
C GLY A 337 -1.05 1.92 22.79
N ASP A 338 0.28 1.80 22.72
CA ASP A 338 1.11 0.94 23.57
C ASP A 338 0.80 -0.56 23.48
N THR A 339 0.12 -0.97 22.41
CA THR A 339 -0.23 -2.37 22.18
C THR A 339 0.88 -3.16 21.51
N ILE A 340 1.87 -2.48 20.92
CA ILE A 340 3.04 -3.10 20.28
C ILE A 340 4.27 -2.20 20.42
N TYR A 341 5.46 -2.79 20.26
CA TYR A 341 6.73 -2.09 20.05
C TYR A 341 7.24 -2.25 18.61
N VAL A 342 7.79 -1.16 18.06
CA VAL A 342 8.45 -1.09 16.75
C VAL A 342 9.85 -0.53 16.87
N GLY A 343 10.73 -0.87 15.92
CA GLY A 343 12.11 -0.39 15.90
C GLY A 343 12.23 1.01 15.32
N THR A 344 13.26 1.74 15.73
CA THR A 344 13.51 3.13 15.31
C THR A 344 14.78 3.31 14.49
N ASP A 345 15.61 2.25 14.37
CA ASP A 345 16.88 2.25 13.66
C ASP A 345 17.15 0.91 12.95
N GLY A 346 18.37 0.76 12.42
CA GLY A 346 18.82 -0.45 11.73
C GLY A 346 18.80 -1.71 12.61
N GLY A 347 18.73 -1.55 13.93
CA GLY A 347 18.60 -2.62 14.91
C GLY A 347 17.40 -3.53 14.66
N TRP A 348 16.33 -2.99 14.06
CA TRP A 348 15.12 -3.77 13.74
C TRP A 348 15.38 -4.90 12.72
N TRP A 349 16.44 -4.81 11.91
CA TRP A 349 16.83 -5.83 10.93
C TRP A 349 17.81 -6.87 11.47
N LEU A 350 18.37 -6.69 12.66
CA LEU A 350 19.44 -7.55 13.20
C LEU A 350 19.05 -9.03 13.22
N SER A 351 17.83 -9.36 13.66
CA SER A 351 17.35 -10.73 13.70
C SER A 351 17.41 -11.44 12.34
N PHE A 352 17.23 -10.71 11.24
CA PHE A 352 17.21 -11.25 9.89
C PHE A 352 18.60 -11.28 9.24
N LEU A 353 19.42 -10.28 9.53
CA LEU A 353 20.70 -10.08 8.85
C LEU A 353 21.88 -10.65 9.62
N THR A 354 21.73 -10.98 10.90
CA THR A 354 22.81 -11.51 11.75
C THR A 354 22.51 -12.88 12.36
N GLY A 355 21.24 -13.24 12.52
CA GLY A 355 20.83 -14.43 13.27
C GLY A 355 20.83 -14.26 14.79
N HIS A 356 21.19 -13.08 15.31
CA HIS A 356 21.08 -12.71 16.72
C HIS A 356 19.66 -12.24 17.05
N THR A 357 19.12 -12.59 18.21
CA THR A 357 17.74 -12.23 18.56
C THR A 357 17.66 -10.83 19.18
N THR A 358 16.63 -10.07 18.83
CA THR A 358 16.37 -8.73 19.38
C THR A 358 15.15 -8.68 20.31
N ASN A 359 14.94 -7.55 21.00
CA ASN A 359 13.77 -7.27 21.84
C ASN A 359 12.47 -7.04 21.06
N ILE A 360 12.54 -6.90 19.75
CA ILE A 360 11.40 -6.63 18.86
C ILE A 360 11.49 -7.50 17.59
N HIS A 361 10.33 -7.91 17.09
CA HIS A 361 10.15 -8.69 15.86
C HIS A 361 9.42 -7.85 14.78
N PRO A 362 9.28 -8.34 13.53
CA PRO A 362 8.38 -7.71 12.57
C PRO A 362 6.98 -7.56 13.14
N ILE A 363 6.35 -6.42 12.86
CA ILE A 363 5.09 -5.97 13.44
C ILE A 363 3.94 -7.00 13.44
N THR A 364 4.02 -8.03 12.59
CA THR A 364 3.06 -9.13 12.50
C THR A 364 2.92 -9.93 13.79
N TYR A 365 3.92 -9.93 14.69
CA TYR A 365 3.90 -10.70 15.95
C TYR A 365 2.70 -10.39 16.86
N ALA A 366 2.09 -9.20 16.73
CA ALA A 366 0.95 -8.75 17.50
C ALA A 366 -0.32 -8.51 16.65
N MET A 367 -0.20 -8.50 15.33
CA MET A 367 -1.34 -8.30 14.43
C MET A 367 -2.06 -9.63 14.13
N GLU A 368 -1.28 -10.70 13.93
CA GLU A 368 -1.78 -12.04 13.62
C GLU A 368 -1.62 -12.98 14.82
N ALA A 369 -2.18 -14.19 14.72
CA ALA A 369 -1.93 -15.22 15.71
C ALA A 369 -0.46 -15.66 15.67
N SER A 370 0.20 -15.62 16.82
CA SER A 370 1.54 -16.16 17.00
C SER A 370 1.48 -17.65 17.36
N GLU A 371 2.55 -18.38 17.06
CA GLU A 371 2.69 -19.79 17.47
C GLU A 371 2.54 -19.95 19.00
N GLN A 372 3.00 -18.96 19.76
CA GLN A 372 2.82 -18.87 21.19
C GLN A 372 1.66 -17.91 21.51
N PRO A 373 0.51 -18.40 21.99
CA PRO A 373 -0.61 -17.53 22.36
C PRO A 373 -0.18 -16.44 23.36
N GLY A 374 -0.50 -15.19 23.05
CA GLY A 374 -0.15 -14.07 23.92
C GLY A 374 1.29 -13.58 23.83
N TYR A 375 2.09 -14.03 22.85
CA TYR A 375 3.48 -13.61 22.67
C TYR A 375 3.66 -12.08 22.61
N GLN A 376 2.67 -11.35 22.08
CA GLN A 376 2.67 -9.89 22.09
C GLN A 376 2.84 -9.29 23.49
N PHE A 377 2.22 -9.88 24.52
CA PHE A 377 2.33 -9.41 25.91
C PHE A 377 3.72 -9.66 26.47
N VAL A 378 4.36 -10.76 26.08
CA VAL A 378 5.76 -11.04 26.43
C VAL A 378 6.69 -9.97 25.83
N VAL A 379 6.48 -9.58 24.57
CA VAL A 379 7.29 -8.52 23.94
C VAL A 379 7.07 -7.17 24.64
N ILE A 380 5.81 -6.83 24.96
CA ILE A 380 5.46 -5.60 25.68
C ILE A 380 6.13 -5.58 27.06
N GLU A 381 5.96 -6.64 27.85
CA GLU A 381 6.51 -6.75 29.20
C GLU A 381 8.03 -6.64 29.18
N ARG A 382 8.70 -7.34 28.25
CA ARG A 382 10.16 -7.33 28.09
C ARG A 382 10.70 -5.93 27.81
N ASN A 383 10.09 -5.21 26.88
CA ASN A 383 10.48 -3.84 26.56
C ASN A 383 10.20 -2.91 27.74
N GLN A 384 9.00 -2.99 28.33
CA GLN A 384 8.61 -2.15 29.46
C GLN A 384 9.49 -2.33 30.70
N ALA A 385 9.92 -3.55 31.01
CA ALA A 385 10.81 -3.82 32.14
C ALA A 385 12.17 -3.08 32.03
N VAL A 386 12.61 -2.76 30.82
CA VAL A 386 13.85 -1.98 30.58
C VAL A 386 13.51 -0.49 30.44
N LEU A 387 12.59 -0.14 29.55
CA LEU A 387 12.31 1.24 29.11
C LEU A 387 11.75 2.16 30.21
N ARG A 388 11.19 1.60 31.30
CA ARG A 388 10.68 2.40 32.44
C ARG A 388 11.78 3.00 33.31
N HIS A 389 13.03 2.56 33.12
CA HIS A 389 14.18 3.01 33.90
C HIS A 389 15.22 3.64 32.96
N PRO A 390 15.99 4.65 33.38
CA PRO A 390 17.10 5.17 32.59
C PRO A 390 18.09 4.04 32.22
N VAL A 391 18.59 4.01 30.99
CA VAL A 391 19.40 2.88 30.49
C VAL A 391 20.66 2.60 31.32
N ALA A 392 21.25 3.62 31.94
CA ALA A 392 22.42 3.49 32.81
C ALA A 392 22.12 3.08 34.26
N SER A 393 20.85 2.95 34.64
CA SER A 393 20.43 2.62 36.01
C SER A 393 20.68 1.14 36.36
N PRO A 394 20.94 0.80 37.64
CA PRO A 394 21.03 -0.58 38.10
C PRO A 394 19.79 -1.42 37.77
N GLU A 395 18.61 -0.81 37.81
CA GLU A 395 17.32 -1.44 37.50
C GLU A 395 17.24 -1.86 36.02
N ALA A 396 17.61 -0.97 35.09
CA ALA A 396 17.65 -1.28 33.66
C ALA A 396 18.68 -2.38 33.36
N VAL A 397 19.87 -2.29 33.96
CA VAL A 397 20.93 -3.31 33.82
C VAL A 397 20.46 -4.68 34.34
N ALA A 398 19.81 -4.71 35.51
CA ALA A 398 19.25 -5.94 36.06
C ALA A 398 18.15 -6.52 35.16
N ALA A 399 17.26 -5.68 34.61
CA ALA A 399 16.21 -6.10 33.69
C ALA A 399 16.79 -6.67 32.38
N LEU A 400 17.83 -6.03 31.82
CA LEU A 400 18.55 -6.52 30.64
C LEU A 400 19.17 -7.91 30.88
N ARG A 401 19.88 -8.08 32.01
CA ARG A 401 20.50 -9.37 32.38
C ARG A 401 19.46 -10.45 32.63
N ALA A 402 18.38 -10.14 33.34
CA ALA A 402 17.30 -11.10 33.64
C ALA A 402 16.64 -11.65 32.37
N GLN A 403 16.62 -10.85 31.30
CA GLN A 403 16.08 -11.24 29.99
C GLN A 403 17.14 -11.82 29.04
N GLY A 404 18.39 -11.92 29.49
CA GLY A 404 19.50 -12.51 28.74
C GLY A 404 20.09 -11.61 27.65
N TYR A 405 19.83 -10.29 27.66
CA TYR A 405 20.52 -9.38 26.75
C TYR A 405 21.97 -9.22 27.17
N SER A 406 22.88 -9.44 26.23
CA SER A 406 24.33 -9.30 26.45
C SER A 406 24.93 -8.14 25.68
N TYR A 407 24.18 -7.59 24.72
CA TYR A 407 24.62 -6.51 23.85
C TYR A 407 23.51 -5.48 23.65
N LEU A 408 23.91 -4.24 23.42
CA LEU A 408 23.04 -3.13 23.04
C LEU A 408 23.52 -2.59 21.68
N TYR A 409 22.58 -2.20 20.82
CA TYR A 409 22.87 -1.67 19.48
C TYR A 409 22.15 -0.34 19.28
N ASP A 410 22.90 0.66 18.84
CA ASP A 410 22.41 1.98 18.44
C ASP A 410 22.90 2.30 17.02
N GLY A 411 21.97 2.60 16.12
CA GLY A 411 22.24 2.84 14.70
C GLY A 411 22.04 4.29 14.27
N PRO A 412 22.64 4.73 13.15
CA PRO A 412 22.65 6.13 12.72
C PRO A 412 21.36 6.52 11.98
N ALA A 413 20.18 6.11 12.45
CA ALA A 413 18.91 6.40 11.77
C ALA A 413 18.74 7.89 11.45
N ALA A 414 18.06 8.21 10.34
CA ALA A 414 18.03 9.59 9.83
C ALA A 414 17.20 10.56 10.69
N ASN A 415 16.15 10.05 11.31
CA ASN A 415 15.20 10.87 12.06
C ASN A 415 14.58 10.03 13.17
N PRO A 416 15.39 9.54 14.12
CA PRO A 416 14.87 8.66 15.13
C PRO A 416 13.93 9.45 16.05
N PRO A 417 12.72 8.95 16.37
CA PRO A 417 11.98 9.47 17.51
C PRO A 417 12.84 9.30 18.76
N ALA A 418 12.57 10.06 19.83
CA ALA A 418 13.36 10.06 21.08
C ALA A 418 13.93 8.66 21.43
N GLU A 419 15.23 8.48 21.21
CA GLU A 419 15.91 7.20 21.37
C GLU A 419 16.11 6.92 22.86
N TYR A 420 15.92 5.67 23.25
CA TYR A 420 16.16 5.25 24.63
C TYR A 420 17.65 5.00 24.90
N LEU A 421 18.35 4.45 23.90
CA LEU A 421 19.78 4.21 23.97
C LEU A 421 20.52 5.52 23.68
N HIS A 422 20.97 6.18 24.74
CA HIS A 422 21.77 7.40 24.63
C HIS A 422 23.26 7.05 24.70
N PRO A 423 24.04 7.22 23.61
CA PRO A 423 25.45 6.83 23.59
C PRO A 423 26.27 7.45 24.72
N ALA A 424 26.06 8.73 25.04
CA ALA A 424 26.77 9.42 26.11
C ALA A 424 26.48 8.83 27.50
N ALA A 425 25.25 8.39 27.77
CA ALA A 425 24.87 7.79 29.05
C ALA A 425 25.42 6.36 29.20
N LEU A 426 25.45 5.60 28.09
CA LEU A 426 26.03 4.26 28.04
C LEU A 426 27.55 4.30 28.21
N ASP A 427 28.23 5.22 27.52
CA ASP A 427 29.68 5.39 27.60
C ASP A 427 30.16 5.83 28.98
N ALA A 428 29.35 6.60 29.71
CA ALA A 428 29.66 7.04 31.06
C ALA A 428 29.41 5.95 32.13
N SER A 429 28.69 4.88 31.79
CA SER A 429 28.29 3.85 32.75
C SER A 429 29.31 2.69 32.78
N PRO A 430 29.77 2.26 33.97
CA PRO A 430 30.71 1.15 34.08
C PRO A 430 30.09 -0.21 33.72
N SER A 431 28.76 -0.27 33.54
CA SER A 431 28.03 -1.50 33.20
C SER A 431 28.12 -1.87 31.71
N TYR A 432 28.55 -0.94 30.87
CA TYR A 432 28.59 -1.13 29.42
C TYR A 432 30.00 -0.92 28.89
N GLU A 433 30.40 -1.73 27.92
CA GLU A 433 31.70 -1.62 27.25
C GLU A 433 31.48 -1.49 25.74
N PRO A 434 31.89 -0.39 25.09
CA PRO A 434 31.79 -0.27 23.65
C PRO A 434 32.75 -1.29 22.98
N VAL A 435 32.19 -2.20 22.20
CA VAL A 435 32.94 -3.23 21.45
C VAL A 435 33.02 -2.94 19.95
N TYR A 436 32.17 -2.04 19.46
CA TYR A 436 32.19 -1.56 18.08
C TYR A 436 31.74 -0.10 18.04
N ARG A 437 32.43 0.72 17.25
CA ARG A 437 32.05 2.10 16.95
C ARG A 437 32.55 2.49 15.57
N HIS A 438 31.63 2.73 14.65
CA HIS A 438 31.97 3.09 13.27
C HIS A 438 30.79 3.78 12.60
N ASP A 439 31.03 4.88 11.90
CA ASP A 439 30.04 5.59 11.06
C ASP A 439 28.67 5.83 11.72
N GLY A 440 28.68 6.16 13.01
CA GLY A 440 27.47 6.45 13.79
C GLY A 440 26.71 5.22 14.30
N VAL A 441 27.23 4.00 14.08
CA VAL A 441 26.77 2.80 14.79
C VAL A 441 27.64 2.59 16.02
N THR A 442 27.02 2.28 17.16
CA THR A 442 27.74 1.80 18.35
C THR A 442 27.11 0.52 18.89
N ILE A 443 27.97 -0.43 19.29
CA ILE A 443 27.55 -1.66 19.96
C ILE A 443 28.25 -1.73 21.31
N TRP A 444 27.48 -1.93 22.37
CA TRP A 444 28.00 -2.14 23.71
C TRP A 444 27.80 -3.58 24.14
N ARG A 445 28.79 -4.15 24.83
CA ARG A 445 28.65 -5.37 25.62
C ARG A 445 28.23 -4.99 27.05
N LEU A 446 27.27 -5.72 27.59
CA LEU A 446 26.90 -5.64 29.01
C LEU A 446 27.95 -6.40 29.83
N ARG A 447 28.56 -5.74 30.82
CA ARG A 447 29.60 -6.34 31.68
C ARG A 447 29.04 -7.29 32.73
#